data_AF-A0A3B8PLQ0-F1
#
_entry.id   AF-A0A3B8PLQ0-F1
#
_cell.length_a   1.000
_cell.length_b   1.000
_cell.length_c   1.000
_cell.angle_alpha   90.00
_cell.angle_beta   90.00
_cell.angle_gamma   90.00
#
_symmetry.space_group_name_H-M   'P 1'
#
loop_
_entity.id
_entity.type
_entity.pdbx_description
1 polymer ?
#
loop_
_entity_poly.entity_id
_entity_poly.type
_entity_poly.pdbx_seq_one_letter_code
_entity_poly.pdbx_strand_id
1 'polypeptide(L)'
;PQHPFRKCGDSGIQISTVFEHLPQVADELCIVRSLRTEAINHDPAHTFMNTGTSISGRPAIGSWLLYGLGSPSNNLPGFIVMTSTG
;
A
#
# COMPACT_ATOMS: atom_id res chain seq x y z
N PRO A 1 -12.82 -13.54 7.45
CA PRO A 1 -13.08 -12.19 6.87
C PRO A 1 -14.50 -11.74 7.19
N GLN A 2 -14.68 -10.49 7.62
CA GLN A 2 -16.00 -9.95 7.99
C GLN A 2 -16.92 -9.75 6.78
N HIS A 3 -16.36 -9.58 5.59
CA HIS A 3 -17.07 -9.46 4.32
C HIS A 3 -16.69 -10.59 3.36
N PRO A 4 -17.65 -11.14 2.59
CA PRO A 4 -17.35 -12.11 1.53
C PRO A 4 -16.45 -11.52 0.44
N PHE A 5 -15.86 -12.41 -0.36
CA PHE A 5 -15.13 -12.05 -1.59
C PHE A 5 -15.87 -12.63 -2.79
N ARG A 6 -15.90 -11.89 -3.89
CA ARG A 6 -16.47 -12.32 -5.18
C ARG A 6 -15.41 -12.29 -6.27
N LYS A 7 -15.48 -13.22 -7.23
CA LYS A 7 -14.66 -13.20 -8.45
C LYS A 7 -15.19 -12.10 -9.38
N CYS A 8 -14.31 -11.24 -9.87
CA CYS A 8 -14.63 -10.09 -10.69
C CYS A 8 -13.76 -10.09 -11.95
N GLY A 9 -14.29 -9.54 -13.05
CA GLY A 9 -13.61 -9.53 -14.34
C GLY A 9 -13.43 -10.91 -14.95
N ASP A 10 -12.86 -10.94 -16.15
CA ASP A 10 -12.51 -12.16 -16.88
C ASP A 10 -11.32 -12.88 -16.21
N SER A 11 -10.44 -12.12 -15.56
CA SER A 11 -9.33 -12.64 -14.76
C SER A 11 -9.78 -13.36 -13.47
N GLY A 12 -11.04 -13.18 -13.05
CA GLY A 12 -11.59 -13.79 -11.86
C GLY A 12 -10.95 -13.29 -10.56
N ILE A 13 -10.41 -12.07 -10.54
CA ILE A 13 -9.80 -11.46 -9.36
C ILE A 13 -10.80 -11.44 -8.20
N GLN A 14 -10.38 -11.93 -7.04
CA GLN A 14 -11.20 -11.91 -5.83
C GLN A 14 -11.16 -10.53 -5.17
N ILE A 15 -12.30 -9.85 -5.11
CA ILE A 15 -12.46 -8.54 -4.50
C ILE A 15 -13.49 -8.64 -3.37
N SER A 16 -13.19 -7.99 -2.24
CA SER A 16 -14.11 -7.91 -1.09
C SER A 16 -15.40 -7.20 -1.48
N THR A 17 -16.54 -7.68 -0.99
CA THR A 17 -17.84 -7.05 -1.28
C THR A 17 -18.00 -5.66 -0.68
N VAL A 18 -17.08 -5.21 0.18
CA VAL A 18 -17.04 -3.84 0.71
C VAL A 18 -16.76 -2.79 -0.38
N PHE A 19 -16.10 -3.19 -1.48
CA PHE A 19 -15.82 -2.27 -2.58
C PHE A 19 -16.94 -2.34 -3.62
N GLU A 20 -17.73 -1.27 -3.70
CA GLU A 20 -18.86 -1.20 -4.62
C GLU A 20 -18.42 -0.99 -6.07
N HIS A 21 -17.48 -0.08 -6.30
CA HIS A 21 -17.07 0.34 -7.65
C HIS A 21 -15.81 -0.34 -8.17
N LEU A 22 -14.88 -0.73 -7.28
CA LEU A 22 -13.59 -1.32 -7.67
C LEU A 22 -13.72 -2.55 -8.59
N PRO A 23 -14.73 -3.44 -8.42
CA PRO A 23 -14.93 -4.57 -9.32
C PRO A 23 -15.19 -4.25 -10.78
N GLN A 24 -15.62 -3.03 -11.11
CA GLN A 24 -15.92 -2.62 -12.48
C GLN A 24 -14.66 -2.52 -13.34
N VAL A 25 -13.49 -2.34 -12.70
CA VAL A 25 -12.18 -2.20 -13.36
C VAL A 25 -11.26 -3.36 -13.03
N ALA A 26 -11.80 -4.52 -12.61
CA ALA A 26 -11.01 -5.63 -12.08
C ALA A 26 -9.85 -6.05 -13.00
N ASP A 27 -10.10 -6.15 -14.30
CA ASP A 27 -9.09 -6.59 -15.28
C ASP A 27 -8.06 -5.50 -15.65
N GLU A 28 -8.27 -4.26 -15.23
CA GLU A 28 -7.30 -3.16 -15.37
C GLU A 28 -6.36 -3.06 -14.16
N LEU A 29 -6.63 -3.83 -13.09
CA LEU A 29 -5.83 -3.78 -11.87
C LEU A 29 -4.59 -4.67 -11.96
N CYS A 30 -3.45 -4.11 -11.57
CA CYS A 30 -2.27 -4.90 -11.21
C CYS A 30 -2.35 -5.33 -9.74
N ILE A 31 -2.46 -6.64 -9.49
CA ILE A 31 -2.55 -7.18 -8.12
C ILE A 31 -1.18 -7.74 -7.67
N VAL A 32 -0.58 -7.10 -6.69
CA VAL A 32 0.67 -7.57 -6.06
C VAL A 32 0.35 -8.52 -4.90
N ARG A 33 0.66 -9.81 -5.07
CA ARG A 33 0.39 -10.87 -4.06
C ARG A 33 1.62 -11.30 -3.24
N SER A 34 2.78 -10.71 -3.53
CA SER A 34 4.05 -11.05 -2.90
C SER A 34 4.22 -10.48 -1.49
N LEU A 35 3.39 -9.51 -1.09
CA LEU A 35 3.50 -8.90 0.23
C LEU A 35 2.95 -9.85 1.32
N ARG A 36 3.79 -10.17 2.30
CA ARG A 36 3.45 -11.01 3.47
C ARG A 36 3.98 -10.34 4.72
N THR A 37 3.24 -10.44 5.82
CA THR A 37 3.63 -9.92 7.14
C THR A 37 3.04 -10.79 8.24
N GLU A 38 3.75 -10.87 9.36
CA GLU A 38 3.28 -11.49 10.61
C GLU A 38 2.86 -10.43 11.65
N ALA A 39 2.96 -9.14 11.30
CA ALA A 39 2.57 -8.05 12.18
C ALA A 39 1.05 -8.05 12.40
N ILE A 40 0.62 -8.26 13.64
CA ILE A 40 -0.80 -8.25 14.04
C ILE A 40 -1.27 -6.87 14.52
N ASN A 41 -0.34 -6.01 14.94
CA ASN A 41 -0.62 -4.69 15.48
C ASN A 41 -0.54 -3.62 14.39
N HIS A 42 -1.30 -2.54 14.56
CA HIS A 42 -1.33 -1.47 13.56
C HIS A 42 0.04 -0.79 13.39
N ASP A 43 0.71 -0.30 14.45
CA ASP A 43 1.99 0.41 14.29
C ASP A 43 3.08 -0.41 13.57
N PRO A 44 3.33 -1.69 13.94
CA PRO A 44 4.33 -2.50 13.26
C PRO A 44 3.91 -2.86 11.83
N ALA A 45 2.61 -3.06 11.55
CA ALA A 45 2.11 -3.32 10.20
C ALA A 45 2.25 -2.09 9.29
N HIS A 46 1.98 -0.89 9.81
CA HIS A 46 2.18 0.37 9.11
C HIS A 46 3.67 0.61 8.82
N THR A 47 4.53 0.36 9.81
CA THR A 47 6.00 0.47 9.64
C THR A 47 6.47 -0.50 8.56
N PHE A 48 6.00 -1.76 8.59
CA PHE A 48 6.34 -2.77 7.59
C PHE A 48 5.84 -2.41 6.20
N MET A 49 4.59 -1.95 6.06
CA MET A 49 4.02 -1.54 4.79
C MET A 49 4.84 -0.41 4.13
N ASN A 50 5.30 0.54 4.95
CA ASN A 50 6.06 1.68 4.44
C ASN A 50 7.54 1.37 4.23
N THR A 51 8.16 0.50 5.03
CA THR A 51 9.64 0.33 5.05
C THR A 51 10.11 -1.06 4.67
N GLY A 52 9.20 -2.03 4.49
CA GLY A 52 9.51 -3.44 4.25
C GLY A 52 9.98 -4.21 5.49
N THR A 53 9.98 -3.59 6.67
CA THR A 53 10.44 -4.19 7.93
C THR A 53 9.73 -3.55 9.12
N SER A 54 9.60 -4.28 10.23
CA SER A 54 9.09 -3.73 11.49
C SER A 54 10.18 -3.06 12.34
N ILE A 55 11.45 -3.11 11.91
CA ILE A 55 12.58 -2.48 12.61
C ILE A 55 12.55 -0.98 12.31
N SER A 56 12.49 -0.17 13.37
CA SER A 56 12.49 1.30 13.26
C SER A 56 13.78 1.86 12.65
N GLY A 57 13.69 3.06 12.07
CA GLY A 57 14.82 3.77 11.46
C GLY A 57 15.12 3.37 10.01
N ARG A 58 14.27 2.54 9.40
CA ARG A 58 14.46 2.06 8.02
C ARG A 58 13.78 3.03 7.03
N PRO A 59 14.37 3.25 5.85
CA PRO A 59 13.82 4.16 4.85
C PRO A 59 12.43 3.71 4.37
N ALA A 60 11.49 4.65 4.33
CA ALA A 60 10.16 4.41 3.78
C ALA A 60 10.19 4.37 2.24
N ILE A 61 9.19 3.75 1.62
CA ILE A 61 9.05 3.63 0.17
C ILE A 61 9.12 4.99 -0.52
N GLY A 62 8.52 6.04 0.06
CA GLY A 62 8.63 7.40 -0.46
C GLY A 62 10.05 7.96 -0.48
N SER A 63 10.87 7.62 0.53
CA SER A 63 12.29 8.02 0.56
C SER A 63 13.12 7.29 -0.51
N TRP A 64 12.82 6.01 -0.77
CA TRP A 64 13.45 5.26 -1.87
C TRP A 64 13.06 5.80 -3.24
N LEU A 65 11.78 6.11 -3.44
CA LEU A 65 11.30 6.71 -4.68
C LEU A 65 11.95 8.07 -4.92
N LEU A 66 12.02 8.92 -3.89
CA LEU A 66 12.71 10.20 -3.98
C LEU A 66 14.20 10.04 -4.29
N TYR A 67 14.88 9.09 -3.66
CA TYR A 67 16.29 8.82 -3.93
C TYR A 67 16.54 8.31 -5.35
N GLY A 68 15.71 7.36 -5.82
CA GLY A 68 15.91 6.69 -7.10
C GLY A 68 15.41 7.47 -8.32
N LEU A 69 14.27 8.17 -8.18
CA LEU A 69 13.61 8.89 -9.28
C LEU A 69 13.77 10.41 -9.19
N GLY A 70 14.16 10.94 -8.03
CA GLY A 70 14.23 12.37 -7.78
C GLY A 70 12.87 13.01 -7.50
N SER A 71 12.87 14.33 -7.39
CA SER A 71 11.67 15.16 -7.25
C SER A 71 11.40 15.90 -8.55
N PRO A 72 10.15 15.94 -9.06
CA PRO A 72 9.78 16.82 -10.16
C PRO A 72 9.65 18.29 -9.72
N SER A 73 9.59 18.55 -8.40
CA SER A 73 9.51 19.89 -7.84
C SER A 73 10.91 20.44 -7.54
N ASN A 74 11.14 21.69 -7.95
CA ASN A 74 12.35 22.45 -7.62
C ASN A 74 12.25 23.25 -6.31
N ASN A 75 11.02 23.47 -5.80
CA ASN A 75 10.76 24.42 -4.70
C ASN A 75 9.93 23.81 -3.56
N LEU A 76 9.63 22.51 -3.60
CA LEU A 76 8.92 21.78 -2.52
C LEU A 76 9.64 20.45 -2.22
N PRO A 77 9.52 19.92 -0.99
CA PRO A 77 10.04 18.59 -0.66
C PRO A 77 9.43 17.51 -1.55
N GLY A 78 10.25 16.57 -2.04
CA GLY A 78 9.78 15.46 -2.87
C GLY A 78 9.07 14.33 -2.10
N PHE A 79 9.21 14.28 -0.77
CA PHE A 79 8.50 13.36 0.11
C PHE A 79 8.34 13.98 1.50
N ILE A 80 7.15 13.87 2.08
CA ILE A 80 6.81 14.40 3.40
C ILE A 80 6.10 13.31 4.19
N VAL A 81 6.46 13.15 5.46
CA VAL A 81 5.73 12.31 6.42
C VAL A 81 4.96 13.24 7.35
N MET A 82 3.65 13.02 7.46
CA MET A 82 2.81 13.76 8.40
C MET A 82 2.78 13.03 9.74
N THR A 83 2.92 13.78 10.82
CA THR A 83 2.74 13.24 12.17
C THR A 83 1.25 13.05 12.45
N SER A 84 0.86 11.83 12.80
CA SER A 84 -0.45 11.58 13.39
C SER A 84 -0.40 11.90 14.88
N THR A 85 -1.41 12.59 15.41
CA THR A 85 -1.58 12.85 16.85
C THR A 85 -2.53 11.84 17.51
N GLY A 86 -2.55 10.60 16.99
CA GLY A 86 -3.36 9.50 17.53
C GLY A 86 -2.76 8.93 18.80
#